data_AF-A0A0A1XH01-F1
#
_entry.id   AF-A0A0A1XH01-F1
#
_cell.length_a   1.000
_cell.length_b   1.000
_cell.length_c   1.000
_cell.angle_alpha   90.00
_cell.angle_beta   90.00
_cell.angle_gamma   90.00
#
_symmetry.space_group_name_H-M   'P 1'
#
loop_
_entity.id
_entity.type
_entity.pdbx_description
1 polymer ?
#
loop_
_entity_poly.entity_id
_entity_poly.type
_entity_poly.pdbx_seq_one_letter_code
_entity_poly.pdbx_strand_id
1 'polypeptide(L)'
;MLINRFKFVLVTIAILLAILPRSEAFVTRLITETLQNNVAGEPITHVRTEWDFDPEVSQKRRALFYETHGYRAAKFIERIGLGLDGHEEERRAEQQARDVGRLNGEHNINFPPEPHA
;
A
#
# COMPACT_ATOMS: atom_id res chain seq x y z
N MET A 1 -44.49 -23.47 49.37
CA MET A 1 -44.15 -22.11 48.88
C MET A 1 -42.64 -21.82 48.90
N LEU A 2 -41.89 -22.23 49.93
CA LEU A 2 -40.45 -21.98 50.09
C LEU A 2 -39.55 -22.65 49.00
N ILE A 3 -39.86 -23.90 48.62
CA ILE A 3 -39.12 -24.66 47.59
C ILE A 3 -39.21 -23.99 46.21
N ASN A 4 -40.36 -23.42 45.87
CA ASN A 4 -40.53 -22.72 44.59
C ASN A 4 -39.73 -21.42 44.57
N ARG A 5 -39.65 -20.69 45.69
CA ARG A 5 -38.81 -19.48 45.82
C ARG A 5 -37.33 -19.81 45.66
N PHE A 6 -36.86 -20.92 46.24
CA PHE A 6 -35.49 -21.40 46.04
C PHE A 6 -35.18 -21.74 44.58
N LYS A 7 -36.10 -22.41 43.88
CA LYS A 7 -35.96 -22.69 42.45
C LYS A 7 -35.88 -21.42 41.61
N PHE A 8 -36.72 -20.41 41.90
CA PHE A 8 -36.65 -19.11 41.20
C PHE A 8 -35.31 -18.41 41.42
N VAL A 9 -34.80 -18.38 42.67
CA VAL A 9 -33.50 -17.77 42.98
C VAL A 9 -32.36 -18.48 42.24
N LEU A 10 -32.37 -19.82 42.21
CA LEU A 10 -31.36 -20.60 41.48
C LEU A 10 -31.42 -20.36 39.96
N VAL A 11 -32.61 -20.25 39.38
CA VAL A 11 -32.79 -19.93 37.96
C VAL A 11 -32.29 -18.52 37.66
N THR A 12 -32.59 -17.53 38.51
CA THR A 12 -32.08 -16.16 38.33
C THR A 12 -30.56 -16.08 38.42
N ILE A 13 -29.94 -16.83 39.34
CA ILE A 13 -28.48 -16.87 39.49
C ILE A 13 -27.83 -17.56 38.28
N ALA A 14 -28.42 -18.66 37.78
CA ALA A 14 -27.94 -19.35 36.60
C ALA A 14 -28.00 -18.46 35.34
N ILE A 15 -29.07 -17.68 35.17
CA ILE A 15 -29.20 -16.71 34.08
C ILE A 15 -28.14 -15.61 34.22
N LEU A 16 -27.91 -15.09 35.42
CA LEU A 16 -26.94 -14.03 35.67
C LEU A 16 -25.51 -14.50 35.35
N LEU A 17 -25.14 -15.71 35.80
CA LEU A 17 -23.85 -16.34 35.51
C LEU A 17 -23.65 -16.64 34.02
N ALA A 18 -24.71 -16.90 33.26
CA ALA A 18 -24.63 -17.14 31.82
C ALA A 18 -24.39 -15.85 31.00
N ILE A 19 -24.75 -14.67 31.53
CA ILE A 19 -24.64 -13.38 30.83
C ILE A 19 -23.31 -12.69 31.12
N LEU A 20 -22.78 -12.81 32.34
CA LEU A 20 -21.53 -12.18 32.76
C LEU A 20 -20.32 -12.45 31.83
N PRO A 21 -20.03 -13.69 31.36
CA PRO A 21 -18.89 -13.92 30.49
C PRO A 21 -19.07 -13.38 29.06
N ARG A 22 -20.30 -13.04 28.64
CA ARG A 22 -20.55 -12.42 27.33
C ARG A 22 -20.23 -10.93 27.32
N SER A 23 -20.27 -10.24 28.45
CA SER A 23 -20.05 -8.79 28.49
C SER A 23 -18.60 -8.41 28.18
N GLU A 24 -17.63 -9.20 28.66
CA GLU A 24 -16.21 -8.95 28.40
C GLU A 24 -15.87 -9.12 26.91
N ALA A 25 -16.42 -10.15 26.27
CA ALA A 25 -16.26 -10.38 24.83
C ALA A 25 -16.95 -9.27 23.99
N PHE A 26 -18.04 -8.70 24.49
CA PHE A 26 -18.74 -7.60 23.80
C PHE A 26 -17.98 -6.28 23.89
N VAL A 27 -17.51 -5.90 25.08
CA VAL A 27 -16.78 -4.64 25.29
C VAL A 27 -15.45 -4.65 24.55
N THR A 28 -14.70 -5.75 24.63
CA THR A 28 -13.42 -5.88 23.90
C THR A 28 -13.65 -5.78 22.40
N ARG A 29 -14.66 -6.48 21.87
CA ARG A 29 -15.04 -6.41 20.45
C ARG A 29 -15.42 -5.00 20.01
N LEU A 30 -16.25 -4.29 20.78
CA LEU A 30 -16.66 -2.92 20.48
C LEU A 30 -15.45 -1.98 20.38
N ILE A 31 -14.51 -2.08 21.34
CA ILE A 31 -13.29 -1.25 21.35
C ILE A 31 -12.40 -1.61 20.15
N THR A 32 -12.17 -2.90 19.89
CA THR A 32 -11.31 -3.32 18.78
C THR A 32 -11.88 -2.95 17.42
N GLU A 33 -13.19 -3.13 17.21
CA GLU A 33 -13.85 -2.77 15.94
C GLU A 33 -13.84 -1.24 15.74
N THR A 34 -14.11 -0.47 16.80
CA THR A 34 -14.08 1.01 16.72
C THR A 34 -12.66 1.50 16.39
N LEU A 35 -11.64 0.98 17.07
CA LEU A 35 -10.25 1.36 16.80
C LEU A 35 -9.80 0.92 15.41
N GLN A 36 -10.07 -0.32 15.00
CA GLN A 36 -9.70 -0.83 13.68
C GLN A 36 -10.34 -0.02 12.56
N ASN A 37 -11.63 0.29 12.65
CA ASN A 37 -12.34 1.05 11.62
C ASN A 37 -11.91 2.52 11.56
N ASN A 38 -11.50 3.13 12.68
CA ASN A 38 -11.02 4.51 12.68
C ASN A 38 -9.54 4.63 12.27
N VAL A 39 -8.70 3.62 12.59
CA VAL A 39 -7.26 3.64 12.26
C VAL A 39 -6.99 3.13 10.85
N ALA A 40 -7.64 2.05 10.43
CA ALA A 40 -7.43 1.43 9.13
C ALA A 40 -8.47 1.82 8.07
N GLY A 41 -9.51 2.56 8.46
CA GLY A 41 -10.70 2.80 7.64
C GLY A 41 -11.63 1.57 7.64
N GLU A 42 -12.91 1.78 7.31
CA GLU A 42 -13.78 0.67 6.97
C GLU A 42 -13.16 -0.11 5.80
N PRO A 43 -13.16 -1.46 5.80
CA PRO A 43 -12.64 -2.25 4.70
C PRO A 43 -13.56 -2.15 3.48
N ILE A 44 -13.64 -0.95 2.88
CA ILE A 44 -14.31 -0.69 1.63
C ILE A 44 -13.46 -1.39 0.57
N THR A 45 -13.97 -2.53 0.12
CA THR A 45 -13.32 -3.39 -0.83
C THR A 45 -13.19 -2.64 -2.16
N HIS A 46 -11.94 -2.36 -2.54
CA HIS A 46 -11.43 -2.02 -3.88
C HIS A 46 -12.48 -1.54 -4.89
N VAL A 47 -12.52 -0.23 -5.12
CA VAL A 47 -13.19 0.33 -6.29
C VAL A 47 -12.59 -0.33 -7.53
N ARG A 48 -13.42 -0.99 -8.34
CA ARG A 48 -13.01 -1.45 -9.67
C ARG A 48 -12.80 -0.22 -10.53
N THR A 49 -11.54 0.20 -10.65
CA THR A 49 -11.13 1.25 -11.57
C THR A 49 -10.78 0.60 -12.90
N GLU A 50 -11.56 0.90 -13.92
CA GLU A 50 -11.22 0.58 -15.31
C GLU A 50 -10.23 1.63 -15.82
N TRP A 51 -9.12 1.16 -16.40
CA TRP A 51 -8.13 2.02 -17.04
C TRP A 51 -8.17 1.74 -18.54
N ASP A 52 -8.33 2.80 -19.33
CA ASP A 52 -8.17 2.73 -20.78
C ASP A 52 -6.67 2.62 -21.10
N PHE A 53 -6.18 1.39 -21.21
CA PHE A 53 -4.78 1.11 -21.53
C PHE A 53 -4.60 1.01 -23.05
N ASP A 54 -4.11 2.10 -23.65
CA ASP A 54 -3.60 2.08 -25.02
C ASP A 54 -2.09 1.72 -25.01
N PRO A 55 -1.69 0.54 -25.51
CA PRO A 55 -0.28 0.11 -25.52
C PRO A 55 0.63 1.03 -26.36
N GLU A 56 0.09 1.76 -27.33
CA GLU A 56 0.85 2.65 -28.21
C GLU A 56 0.99 4.06 -27.65
N VAL A 57 0.18 4.43 -26.64
CA VAL A 57 0.12 5.80 -26.11
C VAL A 57 1.49 6.27 -25.61
N SER A 58 2.27 5.37 -25.03
CA SER A 58 3.61 5.65 -24.52
C SER A 58 4.59 6.01 -25.64
N GLN A 59 4.48 5.36 -26.81
CA GLN A 59 5.32 5.66 -27.97
C GLN A 59 4.95 7.01 -28.58
N LYS A 60 3.65 7.25 -28.76
CA LYS A 60 3.11 8.53 -29.29
C LYS A 60 3.49 9.71 -28.40
N ARG A 61 3.33 9.57 -27.08
CA ARG A 61 3.69 10.61 -26.09
C ARG A 61 5.19 10.83 -26.01
N ARG A 62 6.01 9.78 -26.17
CA ARG A 62 7.47 9.92 -26.21
C ARG A 62 7.90 10.79 -27.39
N ALA A 63 7.39 10.53 -28.60
CA ALA A 63 7.70 11.34 -29.77
C ALA A 63 7.33 12.81 -29.57
N LEU A 64 6.10 13.08 -29.11
CA LEU A 64 5.62 14.43 -28.81
C LEU A 64 6.49 15.13 -27.74
N PHE A 65 6.92 14.39 -26.70
CA PHE A 65 7.77 14.94 -25.64
C PHE A 65 9.12 15.41 -26.18
N TYR A 66 9.78 14.59 -27.01
CA TYR A 66 11.05 14.96 -27.65
C TYR A 66 10.89 16.10 -28.65
N GLU A 67 9.80 16.14 -29.42
CA GLU A 67 9.49 17.24 -30.32
C GLU A 67 9.33 18.57 -29.55
N THR A 68 8.63 18.54 -28.40
CA THR A 68 8.36 19.74 -27.59
C THR A 68 9.60 20.25 -26.85
N HIS A 69 10.43 19.35 -26.31
CA HIS A 69 11.56 19.72 -25.43
C HIS A 69 12.93 19.68 -26.13
N GLY A 70 12.97 19.15 -27.36
CA GLY A 70 14.18 19.01 -28.17
C GLY A 70 15.33 18.35 -27.42
N TYR A 71 16.53 18.91 -27.57
CA TYR A 71 17.75 18.39 -26.96
C TYR A 71 17.73 18.39 -25.41
N ARG A 72 16.85 19.18 -24.78
CA ARG A 72 16.73 19.25 -23.32
C ARG A 72 15.87 18.14 -22.73
N ALA A 73 15.14 17.40 -23.56
CA ALA A 73 14.26 16.31 -23.15
C ALA A 73 14.97 15.31 -22.22
N ALA A 74 16.21 14.93 -22.54
CA ALA A 74 17.01 14.02 -21.71
C ALA A 74 17.25 14.57 -20.29
N LYS A 75 17.62 15.85 -20.17
CA LYS A 75 17.82 16.52 -18.87
C LYS A 75 16.52 16.65 -18.08
N PHE A 76 15.39 16.82 -18.76
CA PHE A 76 14.08 16.85 -18.10
C PHE A 76 13.71 15.47 -17.53
N ILE A 77 13.92 14.40 -18.28
CA ILE A 77 13.68 13.02 -17.82
C ILE A 77 14.56 12.70 -16.62
N GLU A 78 15.85 13.04 -16.68
CA GLU A 78 16.78 12.90 -15.56
C GLU A 78 16.25 13.60 -14.30
N ARG A 79 15.84 14.87 -14.43
CA ARG A 79 15.31 15.65 -13.31
C ARG A 79 14.03 15.07 -12.70
N ILE A 80 13.14 14.50 -13.52
CA ILE A 80 11.95 13.78 -13.02
C ILE A 80 12.37 12.59 -12.14
N GLY A 81 13.41 11.85 -12.55
CA GLY A 81 13.91 10.69 -11.82
C GLY A 81 14.73 11.04 -10.57
N LEU A 82 15.21 12.28 -10.45
CA LEU A 82 15.86 12.75 -9.23
C LEU A 82 14.79 13.04 -8.17
N GLY A 83 13.80 13.90 -8.43
CA GLY A 83 12.80 14.30 -7.42
C GLY A 83 13.05 15.72 -6.90
N LEU A 84 12.07 16.31 -6.19
CA LEU A 84 11.98 17.77 -5.92
C LEU A 84 12.32 18.19 -4.47
N ASP A 85 12.80 17.27 -3.64
CA ASP A 85 13.07 17.47 -2.20
C ASP A 85 14.41 18.18 -1.89
N GLY A 86 15.17 18.60 -2.91
CA GLY A 86 16.48 19.24 -2.75
C GLY A 86 17.69 18.29 -2.74
N HIS A 87 17.50 16.97 -2.67
CA HIS A 87 18.57 15.96 -2.69
C HIS A 87 18.95 15.51 -4.12
N GLU A 88 18.79 16.38 -5.11
CA GLU A 88 19.00 16.06 -6.53
C GLU A 88 20.45 15.68 -6.85
N GLU A 89 21.42 16.34 -6.23
CA GLU A 89 22.85 16.12 -6.52
C GLU A 89 23.35 14.80 -5.94
N GLU A 90 22.94 14.46 -4.72
CA GLU A 90 23.28 13.18 -4.08
C GLU A 90 22.75 12.00 -4.92
N ARG A 91 21.47 12.06 -5.31
CA ARG A 91 20.87 11.02 -6.16
C ARG A 91 21.50 10.94 -7.54
N ARG A 92 21.92 12.07 -8.12
CA ARG A 92 22.63 12.08 -9.40
C ARG A 92 24.00 11.43 -9.27
N ALA A 93 24.74 11.71 -8.19
CA ALA A 93 26.02 11.08 -7.93
C ALA A 93 25.89 9.57 -7.70
N GLU A 94 24.87 9.13 -6.97
CA GLU A 94 24.55 7.71 -6.81
C GLU A 94 24.19 7.04 -8.14
N GLN A 95 23.35 7.68 -8.97
CA GLN A 95 23.03 7.22 -10.32
C GLN A 95 24.29 7.05 -11.17
N GLN A 96 25.15 8.08 -11.20
CA GLN A 96 26.43 8.02 -11.91
C GLN A 96 27.31 6.89 -11.42
N ALA A 97 27.48 6.73 -10.09
CA ALA A 97 28.29 5.67 -9.51
C ALA A 97 27.75 4.27 -9.86
N ARG A 98 26.43 4.08 -9.89
CA ARG A 98 25.80 2.83 -10.33
C ARG A 98 26.02 2.55 -11.81
N ASP A 99 26.03 3.60 -12.62
CA ASP A 99 26.10 3.49 -14.09
C ASP A 99 27.55 3.40 -14.60
N VAL A 100 28.56 3.65 -13.75
CA VAL A 100 29.98 3.41 -14.07
C VAL A 100 30.19 1.97 -14.53
N GLY A 101 30.66 1.79 -15.77
CA GLY A 101 30.91 0.48 -16.37
C GLY A 101 29.67 -0.27 -16.84
N ARG A 102 28.47 0.32 -16.70
CA ARG A 102 27.24 -0.14 -17.33
C ARG A 102 27.05 0.67 -18.62
N LEU A 103 26.63 0.01 -19.70
CA LEU A 103 26.39 0.68 -20.99
C LEU A 103 25.36 1.80 -20.82
N ASN A 104 25.79 3.04 -20.58
CA ASN A 104 25.08 4.34 -20.51
C ASN A 104 23.55 4.33 -20.76
N GLY A 105 22.76 3.53 -20.04
CA GLY A 105 21.32 3.37 -20.23
C GLY A 105 20.84 2.41 -21.34
N GLU A 106 21.69 1.73 -22.11
CA GLU A 106 21.27 0.68 -23.06
C GLU A 106 21.25 -0.69 -22.38
N HIS A 107 20.09 -1.11 -21.88
CA HIS A 107 19.90 -2.48 -21.37
C HIS A 107 19.19 -3.34 -22.41
N ASN A 108 19.93 -4.25 -23.06
CA ASN A 108 19.39 -5.46 -23.72
C ASN A 108 19.57 -6.72 -22.84
N ILE A 109 20.21 -6.59 -21.67
CA ILE A 109 20.50 -7.69 -20.75
C ILE A 109 20.22 -7.23 -19.33
N ASN A 110 19.42 -8.01 -18.60
CA ASN A 110 19.20 -7.79 -17.17
C ASN A 110 20.53 -7.99 -16.43
N PHE A 111 20.94 -7.00 -15.64
CA PHE A 111 22.11 -7.09 -14.77
C PHE A 111 21.68 -7.45 -13.34
N PRO A 112 22.41 -8.32 -12.62
CA PRO A 112 23.63 -9.02 -13.04
C PRO A 112 23.35 -10.06 -14.13
N PRO A 113 24.31 -10.32 -15.04
CA PRO A 113 24.18 -11.43 -15.97
C PRO A 113 24.00 -12.72 -15.18
N GLU A 114 23.15 -13.63 -15.68
CA GLU A 114 23.00 -14.95 -15.07
C GLU A 114 24.38 -15.62 -14.95
N PRO A 115 24.70 -16.30 -13.84
CA PRO A 115 25.94 -17.04 -13.72
C PRO A 115 26.00 -18.05 -14.87
N HIS A 116 27.02 -17.94 -15.71
CA HIS A 116 27.28 -18.94 -16.74
C HIS A 116 27.50 -20.29 -16.06
N ALA A 117 26.64 -21.26 -16.38
CA ALA A 117 26.78 -22.66 -15.97
C ALA A 117 27.90 -23.37 -16.75
#